data_AF-A0A653XI82-F1
#
_entry.id   AF-A0A653XI82-F1
#
_cell.length_a   1.000
_cell.length_b   1.000
_cell.length_c   1.000
_cell.angle_alpha   90.00
_cell.angle_beta   90.00
_cell.angle_gamma   90.00
#
_symmetry.space_group_name_H-M   'P 1'
#
loop_
_entity.id
_entity.type
_entity.pdbx_description
1 polymer ?
#
loop_
_entity_poly.entity_id
_entity_poly.type
_entity_poly.pdbx_seq_one_letter_code
_entity_poly.pdbx_strand_id
1 'polypeptide(L)' 'MYVCLCEGITDGQIREAIYEGCCSYRDVRATLGVASQCGKCACLAKQVVRDTLSEVQSSQAPMAYPANFVAA' A
#
# COMPACT_ATOMS: atom_id res chain seq x y z
N MET A 1 -12.42 2.42 8.47
CA MET A 1 -12.18 1.85 9.81
C MET A 1 -10.91 2.44 10.43
N TYR A 2 -10.90 2.75 11.72
CA TYR A 2 -9.65 3.08 12.43
C TYR A 2 -8.78 1.84 12.58
N VAL A 3 -7.56 1.93 12.06
CA VAL A 3 -6.53 0.89 12.19
C VAL A 3 -5.62 1.20 13.38
N CYS A 4 -5.24 2.46 13.59
CA CYS A 4 -4.44 2.89 14.73
C CYS A 4 -5.19 3.90 15.58
N LEU A 5 -5.53 3.52 16.82
CA LEU A 5 -6.20 4.41 17.76
C LEU A 5 -5.26 5.42 18.41
N CYS A 6 -3.97 5.08 18.55
CA CYS A 6 -2.96 5.95 19.15
C CYS A 6 -2.77 7.25 18.38
N GLU A 7 -2.70 7.12 17.05
CA GLU A 7 -2.42 8.23 16.12
C GLU A 7 -3.67 8.64 15.31
N GLY A 8 -4.82 7.98 15.55
CA GLY A 8 -6.06 8.27 14.82
C GLY A 8 -6.01 7.95 13.32
N ILE A 9 -5.31 6.88 12.92
CA ILE A 9 -5.12 6.52 11.51
C ILE A 9 -6.17 5.52 11.06
N THR A 10 -6.79 5.79 9.91
CA THR A 10 -7.78 4.96 9.24
C THR A 10 -7.16 4.09 8.14
N ASP A 11 -7.87 3.03 7.76
CA ASP A 11 -7.53 2.22 6.59
C ASP A 11 -7.50 3.05 5.30
N GLY A 12 -8.42 4.00 5.15
CA GLY A 12 -8.44 4.93 4.02
C GLY A 12 -7.15 5.72 3.88
N GLN A 13 -6.65 6.30 4.97
CA GLN A 13 -5.37 7.04 4.97
C GLN A 13 -4.18 6.14 4.64
N ILE A 14 -4.19 4.88 5.08
CA ILE A 14 -3.14 3.91 4.71
C ILE A 14 -3.17 3.64 3.20
N ARG A 15 -4.35 3.48 2.61
CA ARG A 15 -4.50 3.27 1.16
C ARG A 15 -4.08 4.50 0.37
N GLU A 16 -4.51 5.69 0.80
CA GLU A 16 -4.15 6.98 0.19
C GLU A 16 -2.63 7.18 0.17
N ALA A 17 -1.94 6.93 1.30
CA ALA A 17 -0.48 7.01 1.35
C ALA A 17 0.22 6.07 0.35
N ILE A 18 -0.37 4.90 0.07
CA ILE A 18 0.14 3.98 -0.96
C ILE A 18 -0.08 4.55 -2.36
N TYR A 19 -1.26 5.11 -2.65
CA TYR A 19 -1.54 5.78 -3.93
C TYR A 19 -0.67 7.02 -4.16
N GLU A 20 -0.27 7.71 -3.09
CA GLU A 20 0.68 8.82 -3.13
C GLU A 20 2.14 8.38 -3.35
N GLY A 21 2.42 7.07 -3.29
CA GLY A 21 3.74 6.51 -3.63
C GLY A 21 4.43 5.72 -2.52
N CYS A 22 3.76 5.45 -1.38
CA CYS A 22 4.33 4.54 -0.40
C CYS A 22 4.33 3.10 -0.93
N CYS A 23 5.52 2.53 -1.14
CA CYS A 23 5.68 1.18 -1.69
C CYS A 23 5.88 0.09 -0.63
N SER A 24 5.94 0.46 0.65
CA SER A 24 6.16 -0.50 1.74
C SER A 24 5.51 -0.05 3.05
N TYR A 25 5.32 -1.01 3.96
CA TYR A 25 4.86 -0.69 5.33
C TYR A 25 5.80 0.26 6.05
N ARG A 26 7.11 0.21 5.76
CA ARG A 26 8.09 1.13 6.38
C ARG A 26 7.80 2.56 5.97
N ASP A 27 7.45 2.77 4.70
CA ASP A 27 7.15 4.09 4.15
C ASP A 27 5.83 4.61 4.72
N VAL A 28 4.78 3.77 4.73
CA VAL A 28 3.50 4.12 5.37
C VAL A 28 3.68 4.49 6.84
N ARG A 29 4.52 3.76 7.58
CA ARG A 29 4.85 4.08 8.98
C ARG A 29 5.60 5.39 9.12
N ALA A 30 6.53 5.70 8.22
CA ALA A 30 7.27 6.95 8.24
C ALA A 30 6.36 8.14 7.92
N THR A 31 5.43 7.99 6.97
CA THR A 31 4.53 9.04 6.51
C THR A 31 3.40 9.32 7.49
N LEU A 32 2.73 8.27 7.98
CA LEU A 32 1.51 8.41 8.80
C LEU A 32 1.76 8.26 10.30
N GLY A 33 2.92 7.71 10.70
CA GLY A 33 3.18 7.38 12.12
C GLY A 33 2.50 6.09 12.60
N VAL A 34 1.93 5.27 11.71
CA VAL A 34 1.20 4.06 12.13
C VAL A 34 2.06 3.12 12.99
N ALA A 35 1.51 2.68 14.13
CA ALA A 35 2.22 1.84 15.10
C ALA A 35 3.52 2.46 15.68
N SER A 36 3.62 3.78 15.76
CA SER A 36 4.69 4.52 16.47
C SER A 36 4.63 4.34 17.99
N GLN A 37 3.42 4.30 18.57
CA GLN A 37 3.20 4.27 20.02
C GLN A 37 3.12 2.83 20.57
N CYS A 38 1.92 2.29 20.79
CA CYS A 38 1.76 0.99 21.47
C CYS A 38 2.01 -0.24 20.57
N GLY A 39 2.12 -0.06 19.25
CA GLY A 39 2.42 -1.12 18.30
C GLY A 39 1.32 -2.15 18.03
N LYS A 40 0.22 -2.18 18.79
CA LYS A 40 -0.82 -3.23 18.71
C LYS A 40 -1.49 -3.36 17.34
N CYS A 41 -1.59 -2.25 16.60
CA CYS A 41 -2.17 -2.22 15.26
C CYS A 41 -1.23 -2.71 14.15
N ALA A 42 0.04 -3.00 14.44
CA ALA A 42 1.05 -3.26 13.42
C ALA A 42 0.69 -4.43 12.49
N CYS A 43 0.12 -5.52 13.04
CA CYS A 43 -0.30 -6.67 12.22
C CYS A 43 -1.43 -6.29 11.26
N LEU A 44 -2.45 -5.58 11.74
CA LEU A 44 -3.59 -5.13 10.92
C LEU A 44 -3.13 -4.12 9.87
N ALA A 45 -2.32 -3.13 10.25
CA ALA A 45 -1.79 -2.14 9.32
C ALA A 45 -0.95 -2.79 8.21
N LYS A 46 -0.09 -3.77 8.54
CA LYS A 46 0.67 -4.54 7.54
C LYS A 46 -0.22 -5.32 6.58
N GLN A 47 -1.33 -5.87 7.08
CA GLN A 47 -2.29 -6.56 6.24
C GLN A 47 -2.93 -5.59 5.24
N VAL A 48 -3.46 -4.45 5.71
CA VAL A 48 -4.04 -3.41 4.83
C VAL A 48 -3.03 -2.96 3.77
N VAL A 49 -1.77 -2.72 4.16
CA VAL A 49 -0.72 -2.33 3.21
C VAL A 49 -0.49 -3.42 2.15
N ARG A 50 -0.38 -4.68 2.56
CA ARG A 50 -0.15 -5.80 1.65
C ARG A 50 -1.32 -5.95 0.66
N ASP A 51 -2.54 -5.99 1.18
CA ASP A 51 -3.75 -6.17 0.38
C ASP A 51 -3.86 -5.05 -0.66
N THR A 52 -3.63 -3.79 -0.24
CA THR A 52 -3.68 -2.62 -1.14
C THR A 52 -2.56 -2.67 -2.19
N LEU A 53 -1.33 -3.02 -1.84
CA LEU A 53 -0.23 -3.12 -2.81
C LEU A 53 -0.49 -4.25 -3.83
N SER A 54 -1.06 -5.37 -3.40
CA SER A 54 -1.46 -6.46 -4.29
C SER A 54 -2.60 -6.05 -5.23
N GLU A 55 -3.58 -5.29 -4.75
CA GLU A 55 -4.65 -4.72 -5.57
C GLU A 55 -4.10 -3.75 -6.63
N VAL A 56 -3.19 -2.84 -6.23
CA VAL A 56 -2.54 -1.89 -7.15
C VAL A 56 -1.76 -2.62 -8.24
N GLN A 57 -0.99 -3.65 -7.89
CA GLN A 57 -0.22 -4.46 -8.85
C GLN A 57 -1.13 -5.24 -9.80
N SER A 58 -2.23 -5.80 -9.29
CA SER A 58 -3.20 -6.56 -10.10
C SER A 58 -3.96 -5.66 -11.07
N SER A 59 -4.21 -4.41 -10.67
CA SER A 59 -4.89 -3.40 -11.49
C SER A 59 -3.97 -2.80 -12.56
N GLN A 60 -2.66 -2.81 -12.34
CA GLN A 60 -1.63 -2.41 -13.29
C GLN A 60 -1.09 -3.62 -14.08
N ALA A 61 -1.98 -4.41 -14.68
CA ALA A 61 -1.54 -5.33 -15.73
C ALA A 61 -0.92 -4.51 -16.87
N PRO A 62 0.35 -4.74 -17.26
CA PRO A 62 0.93 -4.03 -18.38
C PRO A 62 0.13 -4.40 -19.62
N MET A 63 -0.33 -3.37 -20.36
CA MET A 63 -0.70 -3.48 -21.76
C MET A 63 0.50 -4.12 -22.50
N ALA A 64 0.48 -5.45 -22.59
CA ALA A 64 1.43 -6.21 -23.39
C ALA A 64 1.12 -5.89 -24.86
N TYR A 65 1.75 -4.86 -25.39
CA TYR A 65 1.83 -4.69 -26.84
C TYR A 65 2.60 -5.89 -27.40
N PRO A 66 2.00 -6.72 -28.29
CA PRO A 66 2.77 -7.75 -28.95
C PRO A 66 3.79 -7.06 -29.86
N ALA A 67 5.07 -7.20 -29.54
CA ALA A 67 6.14 -6.82 -30.45
C ALA A 67 6.05 -7.76 -31.67
N ASN A 68 5.39 -7.29 -32.73
CA ASN A 68 5.33 -7.97 -34.01
C ASN A 68 6.74 -7.93 -34.61
N PHE A 69 7.51 -9.01 -34.44
CA PHE A 69 8.75 -9.22 -35.18
C PHE A 69 8.39 -9.52 -36.63
N VAL A 70 8.49 -8.50 -37.49
CA VAL A 70 8.56 -8.71 -38.94
C VAL A 70 9.98 -9.17 -39.25
N ALA A 71 10.12 -10.46 -39.55
CA ALA A 71 11.33 -11.00 -40.14
C ALA A 71 11.41 -10.52 -41.61
N ALA A 72 12.53 -9.89 -41.94
CA ALA A 72 12.90 -9.47 -43.31
C ALA A 72 13.59 -10.61 -44.07
#